data_AF-A0A5N5T304-F1
#
_entry.id   AF-A0A5N5T304-F1
#
_cell.length_a   1.000
_cell.length_b   1.000
_cell.length_c   1.000
_cell.angle_alpha   90.00
_cell.angle_beta   90.00
_cell.angle_gamma   90.00
#
_symmetry.space_group_name_H-M   'P 1'
#
loop_
_entity.id
_entity.type
_entity.pdbx_description
1 polymer ?
#
loop_
_entity_poly.entity_id
_entity_poly.type
_entity_poly.pdbx_seq_one_letter_code
_entity_poly.pdbx_strand_id
1 'polypeptide(L)'
;MATRTNEDVILPSFTCRTTFNSLLFCSVNEMDDIRLSSSRILILLYQQKSLHDIGSSNCKKDVQEYEKLFYLWFDLAIKLIDSPKASDMEGGADLMNILLEIRPEKVFYVPKSLKFEQDDAVDSQRYHEQIINDLLLKIEKQFAIAQQNILYSSYKQPIAGSIIALTHCLVDCCRVKADLSSSFVFRTISILESLYSRLVVFALDSLAESSGGKSLIARHGHGSVQCNDDVLSLESVCVETVISELDKQDHSSLHQFVLSFLWHIMKTCCWSAAKLIQQYSAEITDEHFKSFLIHTVITVLLRTRHKGAMESAQEALGVMTQCAFIKPNSLRGDEQRIKIVEDQLYDILNKLESTVHEHRISTTRRSAGYAMLFTSVCSNIQGRHSFIREIIIEKLLKIATVKVERVQDFDESSDLPSTLSLHILHSLVQCSKLNSFFETRLSIVAIVCLQCFSSKIWSIRNAALQLFGAIVPKILGQKKVKEDSSVFNSITAGEFCSKNTSLICYILKILSICCESSQKTLKSNYSEREAEFTFSYLGHKCPILNN
;
A
#
# COMPACT_ATOMS: atom_id res chain seq x y z
N MET A 1 25.31 5.87 -22.02
CA MET A 1 25.40 4.81 -23.04
C MET A 1 24.93 3.51 -22.38
N ALA A 2 23.83 2.87 -22.70
CA ALA A 2 22.95 2.95 -23.86
C ALA A 2 21.48 2.93 -23.41
N THR A 3 20.73 3.94 -23.85
CA THR A 3 19.29 3.92 -24.01
C THR A 3 18.97 2.90 -25.10
N ARG A 4 18.49 1.70 -24.74
CA ARG A 4 17.82 0.83 -25.71
C ARG A 4 16.41 1.36 -25.91
N THR A 5 16.27 1.99 -27.06
CA THR A 5 15.06 2.41 -27.75
C THR A 5 14.01 1.31 -27.78
N ASN A 6 12.74 1.72 -27.77
CA ASN A 6 11.60 0.94 -28.24
C ASN A 6 11.99 0.19 -29.52
N GLU A 7 12.29 -1.11 -29.40
CA GLU A 7 12.25 -1.98 -30.57
C GLU A 7 10.78 -2.21 -30.86
N ASP A 8 10.32 -1.68 -32.00
CA ASP A 8 9.06 -2.08 -32.62
C ASP A 8 9.14 -3.59 -32.90
N VAL A 9 8.76 -4.39 -31.90
CA VAL A 9 8.53 -5.82 -32.10
C VAL A 9 7.30 -5.91 -33.00
N ILE A 10 7.55 -6.06 -34.30
CA ILE A 10 6.53 -6.42 -35.28
C ILE A 10 6.11 -7.84 -34.93
N LEU A 11 5.00 -7.97 -34.19
CA LEU A 11 4.38 -9.25 -33.92
C LEU A 11 3.81 -9.79 -35.24
N PRO A 12 3.89 -11.11 -35.51
CA PRO A 12 3.25 -11.70 -36.67
C PRO A 12 1.77 -11.31 -36.73
N SER A 13 1.23 -11.04 -37.93
CA SER A 13 -0.20 -10.75 -38.09
C SER A 13 -1.02 -11.99 -37.76
N PHE A 14 -1.55 -12.07 -36.53
CA PHE A 14 -2.42 -13.16 -36.11
C PHE A 14 -3.87 -12.85 -36.51
N THR A 15 -4.25 -13.21 -37.74
CA THR A 15 -5.59 -12.93 -38.31
C THR A 15 -6.64 -14.02 -38.01
N CYS A 16 -6.36 -14.98 -37.11
CA CYS A 16 -7.28 -16.07 -36.80
C CYS A 16 -8.16 -15.79 -35.57
N ARG A 17 -9.49 -15.88 -35.73
CA ARG A 17 -10.50 -15.80 -34.64
C ARG A 17 -10.19 -16.72 -33.45
N THR A 18 -9.62 -17.89 -33.72
CA THR A 18 -9.20 -18.86 -32.67
C THR A 18 -8.05 -18.33 -31.83
N THR A 19 -7.06 -17.68 -32.44
CA THR A 19 -5.93 -17.08 -31.72
C THR A 19 -6.40 -15.91 -30.87
N PHE A 20 -7.27 -15.04 -31.41
CA PHE A 20 -7.87 -13.94 -30.66
C PHE A 20 -8.64 -14.42 -29.43
N ASN A 21 -9.51 -15.43 -29.59
CA ASN A 21 -10.23 -16.03 -28.47
C ASN A 21 -9.28 -16.69 -27.45
N SER A 22 -8.25 -17.39 -27.92
CA SER A 22 -7.27 -18.02 -27.03
C SER A 22 -6.53 -16.98 -26.19
N LEU A 23 -6.16 -15.85 -26.78
CA LEU A 23 -5.53 -14.75 -26.07
C LEU A 23 -6.49 -14.08 -25.06
N LEU A 24 -7.78 -13.93 -25.41
CA LEU A 24 -8.79 -13.45 -24.45
C LEU A 24 -9.01 -14.42 -23.28
N PHE A 25 -8.93 -15.73 -23.52
CA PHE A 25 -8.92 -16.71 -22.43
C PHE A 25 -7.66 -16.60 -21.56
N CYS A 26 -6.51 -16.32 -22.17
CA CYS A 26 -5.28 -16.06 -21.42
C CYS A 26 -5.36 -14.77 -20.58
N SER A 27 -6.13 -13.76 -21.02
CA SER A 27 -6.27 -12.49 -20.28
C SER A 27 -7.17 -12.59 -19.05
N VAL A 28 -7.77 -13.75 -18.79
CA VAL A 28 -8.48 -14.06 -17.54
C VAL A 28 -7.81 -15.20 -16.77
N ASN A 29 -6.54 -15.50 -17.08
CA ASN A 29 -5.79 -16.54 -16.40
C ASN A 29 -5.46 -16.15 -14.94
N GLU A 30 -5.40 -17.16 -14.08
CA GLU A 30 -5.07 -16.98 -12.67
C GLU A 30 -3.63 -16.46 -12.45
N MET A 31 -2.71 -16.77 -13.35
CA MET A 31 -1.33 -16.32 -13.25
C MET A 31 -1.16 -14.94 -13.90
N ASP A 32 -0.74 -13.97 -13.08
CA ASP A 32 -0.53 -12.57 -13.49
C ASP A 32 0.38 -12.42 -14.70
N ASP A 33 1.47 -13.20 -14.78
CA ASP A 33 2.42 -13.13 -15.90
C ASP A 33 1.76 -13.51 -17.23
N ILE A 34 0.92 -14.56 -17.24
CA ILE A 34 0.18 -14.97 -18.44
C ILE A 34 -0.86 -13.92 -18.79
N ARG A 35 -1.62 -13.49 -17.78
CA ARG A 35 -2.68 -12.51 -17.91
C ARG A 35 -2.15 -11.21 -18.51
N LEU A 36 -1.23 -10.54 -17.83
CA LEU A 36 -0.66 -9.25 -18.26
C LEU A 36 0.05 -9.34 -19.62
N SER A 37 0.76 -10.44 -19.90
CA SER A 37 1.42 -10.62 -21.19
C SER A 37 0.41 -10.75 -22.33
N SER A 38 -0.65 -11.54 -22.13
CA SER A 38 -1.71 -11.71 -23.14
C SER A 38 -2.49 -10.41 -23.39
N SER A 39 -2.83 -9.66 -22.34
CA SER A 39 -3.47 -8.34 -22.45
C SER A 39 -2.62 -7.37 -23.27
N ARG A 40 -1.31 -7.32 -23.01
CA ARG A 40 -0.37 -6.46 -23.77
C ARG A 40 -0.28 -6.87 -25.24
N ILE A 41 -0.21 -8.17 -25.52
CA ILE A 41 -0.18 -8.69 -26.90
C ILE A 41 -1.45 -8.29 -27.65
N LEU A 42 -2.63 -8.46 -27.04
CA LEU A 42 -3.91 -8.10 -27.66
C LEU A 42 -3.99 -6.62 -28.02
N ILE A 43 -3.61 -5.73 -27.08
CA ILE A 43 -3.64 -4.28 -27.31
C ILE A 43 -2.63 -3.89 -28.40
N LEU A 44 -1.42 -4.46 -28.40
CA LEU A 44 -0.41 -4.18 -29.43
C LEU A 44 -0.85 -4.63 -30.82
N LEU A 45 -1.42 -5.85 -30.93
CA LEU A 45 -1.96 -6.36 -32.19
C LEU A 45 -3.10 -5.46 -32.71
N TYR A 46 -3.90 -4.89 -31.81
CA TYR A 46 -4.95 -3.93 -32.16
C TYR A 46 -4.37 -2.64 -32.73
N GLN A 47 -3.41 -2.05 -32.01
CA GLN A 47 -2.75 -0.80 -32.41
C GLN A 47 -1.98 -0.93 -33.74
N GLN A 48 -1.40 -2.10 -34.01
CA GLN A 48 -0.74 -2.43 -35.29
C GLN A 48 -1.73 -2.66 -36.44
N LYS A 49 -3.04 -2.41 -36.24
CA LYS A 49 -4.14 -2.64 -37.18
C LYS A 49 -4.33 -4.08 -37.63
N SER A 50 -3.57 -5.03 -37.08
CA SER A 50 -3.65 -6.45 -37.44
C SER A 50 -4.97 -7.12 -37.01
N LEU A 51 -5.68 -6.53 -36.04
CA LEU A 51 -7.00 -6.99 -35.57
C LEU A 51 -8.19 -6.28 -36.22
N HIS A 52 -8.01 -5.18 -36.97
CA HIS A 52 -9.14 -4.51 -37.63
C HIS A 52 -9.81 -5.41 -38.69
N ASP A 53 -9.08 -6.41 -39.21
CA ASP A 53 -9.58 -7.34 -40.20
C ASP A 53 -10.50 -8.44 -39.66
N ILE A 54 -10.57 -8.66 -38.35
CA ILE A 54 -11.44 -9.69 -37.76
C ILE A 54 -12.94 -9.32 -37.88
N GLY A 55 -13.24 -8.04 -38.14
CA GLY A 55 -14.59 -7.55 -38.46
C GLY A 55 -14.74 -6.94 -39.87
N SER A 56 -13.69 -6.93 -40.70
CA SER A 56 -13.71 -6.27 -42.03
C SER A 56 -14.25 -7.16 -43.16
N SER A 57 -14.62 -8.41 -42.87
CA SER A 57 -15.27 -9.28 -43.85
C SER A 57 -16.59 -8.64 -44.30
N ASN A 58 -16.75 -8.43 -45.61
CA ASN A 58 -17.95 -7.86 -46.25
C ASN A 58 -19.25 -8.69 -46.06
N CYS A 59 -19.24 -9.69 -45.19
CA CYS A 59 -20.36 -10.56 -44.90
C CYS A 59 -21.11 -10.08 -43.64
N LYS A 60 -22.36 -9.65 -43.78
CA LYS A 60 -23.22 -9.21 -42.66
C LYS A 60 -23.36 -10.23 -41.52
N LYS A 61 -23.17 -11.53 -41.80
CA LYS A 61 -23.24 -12.60 -40.79
C LYS A 61 -22.04 -12.58 -39.82
N ASP A 62 -20.84 -12.34 -40.33
CA ASP A 62 -19.60 -12.36 -39.53
C ASP A 62 -19.56 -11.17 -38.56
N VAL A 63 -20.08 -10.01 -38.98
CA VAL A 63 -20.22 -8.81 -38.12
C VAL A 63 -21.19 -9.07 -36.97
N GLN A 64 -22.36 -9.66 -37.23
CA GLN A 64 -23.34 -10.00 -36.19
C GLN A 64 -22.83 -11.06 -35.20
N GLU A 65 -22.01 -12.01 -35.65
CA GLU A 65 -21.38 -12.98 -34.76
C GLU A 65 -20.30 -12.37 -33.88
N TYR A 66 -19.50 -11.44 -34.43
CA TYR A 66 -18.49 -10.72 -33.66
C TYR A 66 -19.13 -9.85 -32.57
N GLU A 67 -20.22 -9.15 -32.89
CA GLU A 67 -21.00 -8.36 -31.93
C GLU A 67 -21.53 -9.22 -30.77
N LYS A 68 -22.13 -10.38 -31.08
CA LYS A 68 -22.61 -11.32 -30.06
C LYS A 68 -21.49 -11.82 -29.16
N LEU A 69 -20.33 -12.11 -29.75
CA LEU A 69 -19.16 -12.58 -29.01
C LEU A 69 -18.61 -11.47 -28.10
N PHE A 70 -18.56 -10.23 -28.58
CA PHE A 70 -18.19 -9.06 -27.78
C PHE A 70 -19.11 -8.91 -26.56
N TYR A 71 -20.44 -9.04 -26.74
CA TYR A 71 -21.40 -8.96 -25.64
C TYR A 71 -21.15 -10.05 -24.59
N LEU A 72 -20.91 -11.28 -25.04
CA LEU A 72 -20.62 -12.42 -24.14
C LEU A 72 -19.35 -12.20 -23.32
N TRP A 73 -18.28 -11.70 -23.94
CA TRP A 73 -17.04 -11.39 -23.24
C TRP A 73 -17.20 -10.23 -22.26
N PHE A 74 -17.99 -9.21 -22.61
CA PHE A 74 -18.26 -8.09 -21.72
C PHE A 74 -19.11 -8.52 -20.52
N ASP A 75 -20.12 -9.36 -20.74
CA ASP A 75 -20.92 -9.96 -19.66
C ASP A 75 -20.04 -10.86 -18.75
N LEU A 76 -19.10 -11.62 -19.33
CA LEU A 76 -18.13 -12.40 -18.57
C LEU A 76 -17.22 -11.49 -17.73
N ALA A 77 -16.74 -10.37 -18.30
CA ALA A 77 -15.90 -9.41 -17.58
C ALA A 77 -16.62 -8.89 -16.32
N ILE A 78 -17.89 -8.47 -16.44
CA ILE A 78 -18.70 -8.03 -15.30
C ILE A 78 -18.92 -9.16 -14.29
N LYS A 79 -19.19 -10.38 -14.76
CA LYS A 79 -19.35 -11.55 -13.87
C LYS A 79 -18.07 -11.85 -13.07
N LEU A 80 -16.91 -11.72 -13.70
CA LEU A 80 -15.61 -11.94 -13.07
C LEU A 80 -15.26 -10.82 -12.08
N ILE A 81 -15.59 -9.57 -12.41
CA ILE A 81 -15.48 -8.41 -11.50
C ILE A 81 -16.25 -8.63 -10.20
N ASP A 82 -17.41 -9.30 -10.26
CA ASP A 82 -18.23 -9.66 -9.10
C ASP A 82 -17.76 -10.94 -8.37
N SER A 83 -16.63 -11.53 -8.76
CA SER A 83 -16.07 -12.71 -8.08
C SER A 83 -15.38 -12.33 -6.77
N PRO A 84 -15.57 -13.10 -5.67
CA PRO A 84 -14.83 -12.88 -4.43
C PRO A 84 -13.36 -13.33 -4.52
N LYS A 85 -12.97 -14.01 -5.61
CA LYS A 85 -11.60 -14.49 -5.84
C LYS A 85 -10.76 -13.40 -6.50
N ALA A 86 -9.60 -13.10 -5.90
CA ALA A 86 -8.72 -12.01 -6.33
C ALA A 86 -8.30 -12.10 -7.81
N SER A 87 -7.90 -13.29 -8.27
CA SER A 87 -7.48 -13.52 -9.67
C SER A 87 -8.61 -13.24 -10.66
N ASP A 88 -9.84 -13.60 -10.29
CA ASP A 88 -11.00 -13.47 -11.17
C ASP A 88 -11.40 -12.00 -11.28
N MET A 89 -11.47 -11.28 -10.16
CA MET A 89 -11.82 -9.86 -10.18
C MET A 89 -10.77 -9.00 -10.90
N GLU A 90 -9.47 -9.31 -10.74
CA GLU A 90 -8.39 -8.66 -11.48
C GLU A 90 -8.48 -9.00 -12.97
N GLY A 91 -8.72 -10.27 -13.32
CA GLY A 91 -8.88 -10.68 -14.72
C GLY A 91 -10.14 -10.17 -15.40
N GLY A 92 -11.25 -10.03 -14.68
CA GLY A 92 -12.46 -9.39 -15.19
C GLY A 92 -12.24 -7.91 -15.51
N ALA A 93 -11.50 -7.21 -14.64
CA ALA A 93 -11.16 -5.81 -14.84
C ALA A 93 -10.18 -5.61 -16.02
N ASP A 94 -9.16 -6.46 -16.14
CA ASP A 94 -8.23 -6.49 -17.28
C ASP A 94 -8.98 -6.76 -18.59
N LEU A 95 -9.88 -7.75 -18.59
CA LEU A 95 -10.71 -8.09 -19.75
C LEU A 95 -11.61 -6.92 -20.16
N MET A 96 -12.26 -6.24 -19.21
CA MET A 96 -13.08 -5.07 -19.49
C MET A 96 -12.25 -3.94 -20.13
N ASN A 97 -11.06 -3.68 -19.61
CA ASN A 97 -10.12 -2.70 -20.18
C ASN A 97 -9.74 -3.04 -21.63
N ILE A 98 -9.39 -4.30 -21.90
CA ILE A 98 -9.09 -4.78 -23.26
C ILE A 98 -10.28 -4.56 -24.18
N LEU A 99 -11.49 -4.97 -23.76
CA LEU A 99 -12.70 -4.88 -24.57
C LEU A 99 -13.05 -3.44 -24.94
N LEU A 100 -12.88 -2.49 -24.01
CA LEU A 100 -13.08 -1.06 -24.29
C LEU A 100 -12.01 -0.52 -25.25
N GLU A 101 -10.77 -0.95 -25.10
CA GLU A 101 -9.67 -0.54 -25.99
C GLU A 101 -9.85 -1.08 -27.42
N ILE A 102 -10.25 -2.33 -27.59
CA ILE A 102 -10.40 -2.98 -28.90
C ILE A 102 -11.83 -2.90 -29.49
N ARG A 103 -12.73 -2.17 -28.83
CA ARG A 103 -14.16 -2.04 -29.21
C ARG A 103 -14.34 -1.69 -30.71
N PRO A 104 -15.23 -2.37 -31.44
CA PRO A 104 -15.59 -1.93 -32.79
C PRO A 104 -16.37 -0.61 -32.74
N GLU A 105 -16.09 0.32 -33.66
CA GLU A 105 -16.63 1.70 -33.62
C GLU A 105 -18.16 1.77 -33.52
N LYS A 106 -18.87 0.85 -34.18
CA LYS A 106 -20.34 0.82 -34.24
C LYS A 106 -21.01 0.04 -33.11
N VAL A 107 -20.24 -0.55 -32.20
CA VAL A 107 -20.75 -1.44 -31.16
C VAL A 107 -20.80 -0.69 -29.84
N PHE A 108 -22.02 -0.47 -29.34
CA PHE A 108 -22.29 0.23 -28.09
C PHE A 108 -23.13 -0.68 -27.20
N TYR A 109 -22.46 -1.40 -26.30
CA TYR A 109 -23.09 -2.37 -25.42
C TYR A 109 -22.80 -2.05 -23.96
N VAL A 110 -23.86 -1.99 -23.16
CA VAL A 110 -23.77 -1.89 -21.71
C VAL A 110 -24.42 -3.15 -21.15
N PRO A 111 -23.67 -4.00 -20.41
CA PRO A 111 -24.19 -5.20 -19.78
C PRO A 111 -25.42 -4.93 -18.93
N LYS A 112 -26.42 -5.83 -18.99
CA LYS A 112 -27.65 -5.67 -18.19
C LYS A 112 -27.39 -5.64 -16.69
N SER A 113 -26.38 -6.37 -16.23
CA SER A 113 -25.93 -6.37 -14.83
C SER A 113 -25.30 -5.04 -14.38
N LEU A 114 -24.93 -4.18 -15.34
CA LEU A 114 -24.38 -2.86 -15.12
C LEU A 114 -25.45 -1.76 -15.31
N LYS A 115 -26.48 -2.00 -16.13
CA LYS A 115 -27.61 -1.06 -16.31
C LYS A 115 -28.48 -0.97 -15.06
N PHE A 116 -28.82 0.26 -14.66
CA PHE A 116 -29.68 0.52 -13.50
C PHE A 116 -31.13 0.81 -13.85
N GLU A 117 -31.41 1.33 -15.03
CA GLU A 117 -32.76 1.52 -15.56
C GLU A 117 -32.97 0.61 -16.78
N GLN A 118 -34.13 -0.05 -16.86
CA GLN A 118 -34.40 -1.05 -17.90
C GLN A 118 -34.52 -0.44 -19.32
N ASP A 119 -34.67 0.87 -19.44
CA ASP A 119 -35.01 1.58 -20.68
C ASP A 119 -34.01 2.67 -21.13
N ASP A 120 -32.85 2.82 -20.47
CA ASP A 120 -31.84 3.77 -20.95
C ASP A 120 -31.24 3.30 -22.28
N ALA A 121 -31.60 4.03 -23.33
CA ALA A 121 -30.97 3.94 -24.64
C ALA A 121 -29.47 4.25 -24.48
N VAL A 122 -28.63 3.43 -25.11
CA VAL A 122 -27.17 3.63 -25.04
C VAL A 122 -26.83 4.90 -25.81
N ASP A 123 -26.25 5.89 -25.11
CA ASP A 123 -25.82 7.13 -25.75
C ASP A 123 -24.47 6.88 -26.46
N SER A 124 -24.54 6.64 -27.77
CA SER A 124 -23.35 6.43 -28.60
C SER A 124 -22.33 7.57 -28.54
N GLN A 125 -22.75 8.81 -28.21
CA GLN A 125 -21.86 9.97 -28.12
C GLN A 125 -21.16 10.07 -26.76
N ARG A 126 -21.77 9.53 -25.70
CA ARG A 126 -21.25 9.56 -24.33
C ARG A 126 -21.05 8.17 -23.73
N TYR A 127 -20.80 7.19 -24.60
CA TYR A 127 -20.75 5.79 -24.22
C TYR A 127 -19.74 5.50 -23.08
N HIS A 128 -18.52 6.05 -23.16
CA HIS A 128 -17.53 5.86 -22.11
C HIS A 128 -17.89 6.58 -20.80
N GLU A 129 -18.51 7.77 -20.87
CA GLU A 129 -19.04 8.46 -19.68
C GLU A 129 -20.16 7.64 -19.03
N GLN A 130 -21.06 7.03 -19.83
CA GLN A 130 -22.12 6.14 -19.36
C GLN A 130 -21.55 4.92 -18.62
N ILE A 131 -20.58 4.22 -19.23
CA ILE A 131 -19.92 3.07 -18.59
C ILE A 131 -19.27 3.45 -17.25
N ILE A 132 -18.61 4.61 -17.17
CA ILE A 132 -17.98 5.08 -15.93
C ILE A 132 -19.03 5.41 -14.87
N ASN A 133 -20.11 6.12 -15.24
CA ASN A 133 -21.20 6.43 -14.32
C ASN A 133 -21.88 5.17 -13.80
N ASP A 134 -22.11 4.18 -14.66
CA ASP A 134 -22.71 2.92 -14.25
C ASP A 134 -21.77 2.13 -13.32
N LEU A 135 -20.46 2.11 -13.58
CA LEU A 135 -19.50 1.52 -12.65
C LEU A 135 -19.49 2.24 -11.28
N LEU A 136 -19.54 3.57 -11.26
CA LEU A 136 -19.63 4.35 -10.03
C LEU A 136 -20.90 3.99 -9.23
N LEU A 137 -22.06 3.98 -9.89
CA LEU A 137 -23.33 3.60 -9.28
C LEU A 137 -23.30 2.15 -8.76
N LYS A 138 -22.63 1.23 -9.49
CA LYS A 138 -22.43 -0.15 -9.04
C LYS A 138 -21.65 -0.19 -7.74
N ILE A 139 -20.52 0.54 -7.65
CA ILE A 139 -19.70 0.60 -6.44
C ILE A 139 -20.50 1.17 -5.26
N GLU A 140 -21.27 2.24 -5.47
CA GLU A 140 -22.12 2.83 -4.43
C GLU A 140 -23.17 1.85 -3.90
N LYS A 141 -23.84 1.09 -4.78
CA LYS A 141 -24.79 0.06 -4.38
C LYS A 141 -24.14 -1.10 -3.65
N GLN A 142 -23.00 -1.60 -4.16
CA GLN A 142 -22.24 -2.65 -3.48
C GLN A 142 -21.80 -2.20 -2.10
N PHE A 143 -21.41 -0.93 -1.95
CA PHE A 143 -21.09 -0.35 -0.64
C PHE A 143 -22.31 -0.26 0.29
N ALA A 144 -23.46 0.19 -0.20
CA ALA A 144 -24.70 0.22 0.59
C ALA A 144 -25.10 -1.18 1.08
N ILE A 145 -24.99 -2.20 0.22
CA ILE A 145 -25.23 -3.60 0.57
C ILE A 145 -24.22 -4.07 1.62
N ALA A 146 -22.94 -3.73 1.46
CA ALA A 146 -21.90 -4.10 2.44
C ALA A 146 -22.15 -3.49 3.82
N GLN A 147 -22.66 -2.25 3.88
CA GLN A 147 -23.03 -1.59 5.14
C GLN A 147 -24.17 -2.30 5.87
N GLN A 148 -25.08 -2.94 5.13
CA GLN A 148 -26.20 -3.70 5.70
C GLN A 148 -25.81 -5.14 6.04
N ASN A 149 -25.05 -5.81 5.17
CA ASN A 149 -24.65 -7.21 5.34
C ASN A 149 -23.27 -7.48 4.69
N ILE A 150 -22.23 -7.42 5.53
CA ILE A 150 -20.84 -7.65 5.12
C ILE A 150 -20.64 -9.06 4.57
N LEU A 151 -21.25 -10.07 5.17
CA LEU A 151 -21.07 -11.47 4.76
C LEU A 151 -21.63 -11.70 3.36
N TYR A 152 -22.86 -11.23 3.11
CA TYR A 152 -23.47 -11.32 1.79
C TYR A 152 -22.64 -10.57 0.73
N SER A 153 -22.23 -9.34 1.02
CA SER A 153 -21.39 -8.56 0.11
C SER A 153 -20.05 -9.24 -0.17
N SER A 154 -19.41 -9.83 0.84
CA SER A 154 -18.12 -10.52 0.68
C SER A 154 -18.15 -11.69 -0.31
N TYR A 155 -19.33 -12.31 -0.52
CA TYR A 155 -19.47 -13.49 -1.36
C TYR A 155 -20.19 -13.23 -2.69
N LYS A 156 -21.25 -12.40 -2.70
CA LYS A 156 -22.11 -12.19 -3.88
C LYS A 156 -21.94 -10.82 -4.53
N GLN A 157 -21.45 -9.81 -3.81
CA GLN A 157 -21.35 -8.43 -4.29
C GLN A 157 -20.06 -7.76 -3.79
N PRO A 158 -18.88 -8.30 -4.15
CA PRO A 158 -17.61 -7.72 -3.74
C PRO A 158 -17.36 -6.39 -4.46
N ILE A 159 -16.74 -5.44 -3.76
CA ILE A 159 -16.57 -4.05 -4.23
C ILE A 159 -15.24 -3.87 -5.01
N ALA A 160 -14.21 -4.62 -4.62
CA ALA A 160 -12.84 -4.42 -5.08
C ALA A 160 -12.68 -4.54 -6.60
N GLY A 161 -13.32 -5.54 -7.24
CA GLY A 161 -13.28 -5.71 -8.70
C GLY A 161 -13.83 -4.50 -9.45
N SER A 162 -14.95 -3.94 -8.99
CA SER A 162 -15.57 -2.77 -9.62
C SER A 162 -14.66 -1.54 -9.56
N ILE A 163 -13.96 -1.35 -8.44
CA ILE A 163 -12.94 -0.28 -8.27
C ILE A 163 -11.77 -0.50 -9.23
N ILE A 164 -11.27 -1.74 -9.35
CA ILE A 164 -10.16 -2.07 -10.25
C ILE A 164 -10.57 -1.78 -11.71
N ALA A 165 -11.73 -2.27 -12.13
CA ALA A 165 -12.26 -2.04 -13.48
C ALA A 165 -12.43 -0.55 -13.80
N LEU A 166 -13.04 0.21 -12.89
CA LEU A 166 -13.18 1.66 -13.05
C LEU A 166 -11.83 2.37 -13.16
N THR A 167 -10.85 1.96 -12.35
CA THR A 167 -9.50 2.53 -12.40
C THR A 167 -8.82 2.23 -13.74
N HIS A 168 -8.91 1.00 -14.26
CA HIS A 168 -8.36 0.69 -15.58
C HIS A 168 -9.04 1.49 -16.70
N CYS A 169 -10.37 1.65 -16.65
CA CYS A 169 -11.10 2.47 -17.61
C CYS A 169 -10.58 3.91 -17.64
N LEU A 170 -10.34 4.50 -16.47
CA LEU A 170 -9.84 5.86 -16.35
C LEU A 170 -8.35 5.96 -16.71
N VAL A 171 -7.51 5.05 -16.22
CA VAL A 171 -6.05 5.23 -16.25
C VAL A 171 -5.38 4.55 -17.44
N ASP A 172 -5.83 3.34 -17.80
CA ASP A 172 -5.10 2.48 -18.73
C ASP A 172 -5.70 2.49 -20.14
N CYS A 173 -7.03 2.60 -20.28
CA CYS A 173 -7.69 2.62 -21.59
C CYS A 173 -7.46 3.96 -22.31
N CYS A 174 -6.72 3.93 -23.42
CA CYS A 174 -6.40 5.11 -24.21
C CYS A 174 -7.63 5.70 -24.89
N ARG A 175 -8.54 4.84 -25.37
CA ARG A 175 -9.78 5.28 -25.99
C ARG A 175 -10.72 5.99 -25.04
N VAL A 176 -10.92 5.41 -23.86
CA VAL A 176 -11.74 6.05 -22.82
C VAL A 176 -11.13 7.41 -22.50
N LYS A 177 -9.83 7.48 -22.18
CA LYS A 177 -9.16 8.76 -21.89
C LYS A 177 -9.31 9.83 -22.97
N ALA A 178 -9.27 9.44 -24.24
CA ALA A 178 -9.41 10.38 -25.36
C ALA A 178 -10.82 10.97 -25.47
N ASP A 179 -11.84 10.22 -25.04
CA ASP A 179 -13.24 10.62 -25.14
C ASP A 179 -13.73 11.40 -23.91
N LEU A 180 -13.04 11.31 -22.76
CA LEU A 180 -13.46 11.99 -21.54
C LEU A 180 -13.06 13.47 -21.51
N SER A 181 -14.00 14.32 -21.11
CA SER A 181 -13.73 15.72 -20.81
C SER A 181 -13.02 15.89 -19.45
N SER A 182 -12.16 16.91 -19.32
CA SER A 182 -11.47 17.20 -18.04
C SER A 182 -12.45 17.49 -16.89
N SER A 183 -13.61 18.09 -17.18
CA SER A 183 -14.65 18.35 -16.17
C SER A 183 -15.33 17.06 -15.68
N PHE A 184 -15.54 16.09 -16.58
CA PHE A 184 -16.07 14.77 -16.23
C PHE A 184 -15.07 13.99 -15.36
N VAL A 185 -13.78 13.99 -15.76
CA VAL A 185 -12.70 13.37 -14.98
C VAL A 185 -12.61 13.98 -13.58
N PHE A 186 -12.61 15.32 -13.49
CA PHE A 186 -12.60 16.03 -12.21
C PHE A 186 -13.75 15.58 -11.30
N ARG A 187 -14.99 15.59 -11.80
CA ARG A 187 -16.18 15.18 -11.04
C ARG A 187 -16.07 13.73 -10.58
N THR A 188 -15.62 12.84 -11.45
CA THR A 188 -15.43 11.42 -11.15
C THR A 188 -14.42 11.24 -10.03
N ILE A 189 -13.28 11.94 -10.09
CA ILE A 189 -12.25 11.89 -9.04
C ILE A 189 -12.79 12.42 -7.70
N SER A 190 -13.56 13.50 -7.68
CA SER A 190 -14.19 14.00 -6.45
C SER A 190 -15.13 12.98 -5.81
N ILE A 191 -15.91 12.25 -6.61
CA ILE A 191 -16.78 11.18 -6.10
C ILE A 191 -15.93 10.05 -5.51
N LEU A 192 -14.88 9.62 -6.22
CA LEU A 192 -14.00 8.54 -5.79
C LEU A 192 -13.21 8.90 -4.52
N GLU A 193 -12.77 10.14 -4.37
CA GLU A 193 -12.10 10.63 -3.16
C GLU A 193 -12.98 10.44 -1.92
N SER A 194 -14.20 10.97 -1.96
CA SER A 194 -15.18 10.83 -0.87
C SER A 194 -15.55 9.37 -0.61
N LEU A 195 -15.73 8.58 -1.67
CA LEU A 195 -16.10 7.18 -1.58
C LEU A 195 -14.97 6.32 -0.97
N TYR A 196 -13.71 6.52 -1.36
CA TYR A 196 -12.58 5.76 -0.85
C TYR A 196 -12.33 6.03 0.64
N SER A 197 -12.45 7.29 1.05
CA SER A 197 -12.40 7.66 2.48
C SER A 197 -13.43 6.89 3.30
N ARG A 198 -14.70 6.86 2.84
CA ARG A 198 -15.78 6.10 3.52
C ARG A 198 -15.56 4.60 3.51
N LEU A 199 -15.11 4.03 2.38
CA LEU A 199 -14.82 2.59 2.26
C LEU A 199 -13.68 2.15 3.18
N VAL A 200 -12.60 2.93 3.26
CA VAL A 200 -11.46 2.64 4.14
C VAL A 200 -11.88 2.70 5.61
N VAL A 201 -12.64 3.73 6.00
CA VAL A 201 -13.15 3.85 7.38
C VAL A 201 -14.07 2.67 7.71
N PHE A 202 -15.02 2.34 6.84
CA PHE A 202 -15.89 1.18 7.00
C PHE A 202 -15.11 -0.12 7.18
N ALA A 203 -14.08 -0.35 6.35
CA ALA A 203 -13.29 -1.57 6.42
C ALA A 203 -12.49 -1.67 7.73
N LEU A 204 -11.90 -0.55 8.18
CA LEU A 204 -11.15 -0.49 9.42
C LEU A 204 -12.03 -0.64 10.66
N ASP A 205 -13.19 -0.01 10.67
CA ASP A 205 -14.12 -0.07 11.81
C ASP A 205 -14.74 -1.48 11.92
N SER A 206 -15.06 -2.11 10.80
CA SER A 206 -15.49 -3.52 10.74
C SER A 206 -14.43 -4.47 11.32
N LEU A 207 -13.14 -4.23 11.03
CA LEU A 207 -12.03 -5.00 11.60
C LEU A 207 -11.78 -4.71 13.08
N ALA A 208 -12.11 -3.50 13.56
CA ALA A 208 -11.94 -3.14 14.97
C ALA A 208 -12.99 -3.84 15.84
N GLU A 209 -14.24 -3.91 15.38
CA GLU A 209 -15.33 -4.56 16.12
C GLU A 209 -15.13 -6.07 16.31
N SER A 210 -14.51 -6.74 15.33
CA SER A 210 -14.22 -8.19 15.43
C SER A 210 -13.19 -8.52 16.51
N SER A 211 -12.30 -7.57 16.83
CA SER A 211 -11.31 -7.72 17.90
C SER A 211 -11.88 -7.55 19.31
N GLY A 212 -13.10 -7.02 19.44
CA GLY A 212 -13.80 -6.79 20.71
C GLY A 212 -14.66 -7.95 21.22
N GLY A 213 -14.46 -9.17 20.69
CA GLY A 213 -15.18 -10.38 21.14
C GLY A 213 -16.61 -10.55 20.61
N LYS A 214 -17.09 -9.64 19.76
CA LYS A 214 -18.35 -9.82 19.00
C LYS A 214 -18.03 -10.51 17.68
N SER A 215 -18.58 -11.70 17.46
CA SER A 215 -18.47 -12.37 16.16
C SER A 215 -19.10 -11.48 15.08
N LEU A 216 -18.34 -11.17 14.02
CA LEU A 216 -18.83 -10.46 12.82
C LEU A 216 -20.08 -11.13 12.23
N ILE A 217 -20.20 -12.44 12.44
CA ILE A 217 -21.30 -13.30 12.01
C ILE A 217 -22.54 -13.12 12.90
N ALA A 218 -22.37 -12.83 14.20
CA ALA A 218 -23.47 -12.71 15.16
C ALA A 218 -24.28 -11.41 15.05
N ARG A 219 -23.77 -10.36 14.36
CA ARG A 219 -24.56 -9.14 14.12
C ARG A 219 -25.70 -9.32 13.11
N HIS A 220 -25.68 -10.36 12.27
CA HIS A 220 -26.56 -10.41 11.10
C HIS A 220 -27.33 -11.72 10.91
N GLY A 221 -27.13 -12.73 11.78
CA GLY A 221 -27.95 -13.95 11.81
C GLY A 221 -29.29 -13.81 12.55
N HIS A 222 -29.51 -12.71 13.29
CA HIS A 222 -30.70 -12.52 14.14
C HIS A 222 -31.25 -11.07 14.15
N GLY A 223 -30.98 -10.27 13.11
CA GLY A 223 -31.62 -8.95 12.97
C GLY A 223 -33.04 -9.11 12.44
N SER A 224 -34.04 -9.02 13.32
CA SER A 224 -35.44 -8.86 12.92
C SER A 224 -35.56 -7.67 11.96
N VAL A 225 -35.95 -7.95 10.73
CA VAL A 225 -36.29 -6.96 9.69
C VAL A 225 -37.42 -6.08 10.23
N GLN A 226 -37.08 -4.86 10.64
CA GLN A 226 -38.03 -3.75 10.65
C GLN A 226 -37.47 -2.68 9.73
N CYS A 227 -37.79 -2.81 8.45
CA CYS A 227 -37.65 -1.74 7.47
C CYS A 227 -39.04 -1.44 6.92
N ASN A 228 -39.38 -0.16 6.87
CA ASN A 228 -40.60 0.35 6.28
C ASN A 228 -40.75 -0.21 4.85
N ASP A 229 -41.97 -0.67 4.57
CA ASP A 229 -42.41 -1.18 3.28
C ASP A 229 -42.12 -0.17 2.18
N ASP A 230 -41.33 -0.58 1.17
CA ASP A 230 -41.53 -0.26 -0.26
C ASP A 230 -40.35 -0.67 -1.18
N VAL A 231 -39.27 -1.34 -0.70
CA VAL A 231 -38.16 -1.79 -1.60
C VAL A 231 -37.68 -3.25 -1.44
N LEU A 232 -38.18 -4.07 -0.50
CA LEU A 232 -37.44 -5.27 -0.06
C LEU A 232 -38.10 -6.65 -0.22
N SER A 233 -39.02 -6.86 -1.16
CA SER A 233 -39.68 -8.18 -1.30
C SER A 233 -38.84 -9.27 -2.02
N LEU A 234 -37.71 -8.93 -2.65
CA LEU A 234 -36.81 -9.91 -3.29
C LEU A 234 -35.54 -10.26 -2.49
N GLU A 235 -35.18 -9.50 -1.44
CA GLU A 235 -33.91 -9.67 -0.74
C GLU A 235 -33.94 -10.66 0.43
N SER A 236 -35.09 -10.85 1.10
CA SER A 236 -35.22 -11.78 2.23
C SER A 236 -35.01 -13.26 1.84
N VAL A 237 -35.47 -13.65 0.64
CA VAL A 237 -35.31 -15.01 0.09
C VAL A 237 -33.84 -15.32 -0.25
N CYS A 238 -33.09 -14.32 -0.71
CA CYS A 238 -31.66 -14.48 -1.00
C CYS A 238 -30.81 -14.67 0.25
N VAL A 239 -31.18 -14.03 1.37
CA VAL A 239 -30.45 -14.15 2.64
C VAL A 239 -30.61 -15.55 3.23
N GLU A 240 -31.83 -16.10 3.26
CA GLU A 240 -32.06 -17.47 3.76
C GLU A 240 -31.39 -18.53 2.87
N THR A 241 -31.41 -18.33 1.54
CA THR A 241 -30.77 -19.25 0.60
C THR A 241 -29.25 -19.22 0.74
N VAL A 242 -28.65 -18.04 0.90
CA VAL A 242 -27.20 -17.89 1.13
C VAL A 242 -26.81 -18.45 2.50
N ILE A 243 -27.57 -18.21 3.56
CA ILE A 243 -27.32 -18.84 4.87
C ILE A 243 -27.40 -20.38 4.75
N SER A 244 -28.36 -20.93 4.00
CA SER A 244 -28.48 -22.39 3.79
C SER A 244 -27.36 -23.00 2.93
N GLU A 245 -26.80 -22.25 1.96
CA GLU A 245 -25.61 -22.65 1.20
C GLU A 245 -24.34 -22.55 2.05
N LEU A 246 -24.28 -21.59 2.97
CA LEU A 246 -23.13 -21.31 3.83
C LEU A 246 -23.11 -22.15 5.13
N ASP A 247 -24.25 -22.66 5.60
CA ASP A 247 -24.36 -23.62 6.71
C ASP A 247 -23.67 -24.97 6.39
N LYS A 248 -23.34 -25.21 5.11
CA LYS A 248 -22.51 -26.35 4.67
C LYS A 248 -21.01 -26.09 4.80
N GLN A 249 -20.58 -24.87 5.11
CA GLN A 249 -19.18 -24.49 5.30
C GLN A 249 -18.87 -24.19 6.76
N ASP A 250 -17.67 -24.57 7.21
CA ASP A 250 -17.20 -24.25 8.56
C ASP A 250 -17.20 -22.74 8.81
N HIS A 251 -17.68 -22.28 9.96
CA HIS A 251 -17.69 -20.85 10.34
C HIS A 251 -16.32 -20.14 10.19
N SER A 252 -15.23 -20.90 10.22
CA SER A 252 -13.86 -20.40 9.97
C SER A 252 -13.66 -19.91 8.53
N SER A 253 -14.20 -20.58 7.51
CA SER A 253 -14.05 -20.19 6.10
C SER A 253 -14.86 -18.92 5.78
N LEU A 254 -16.05 -18.78 6.37
CA LEU A 254 -16.89 -17.57 6.21
C LEU A 254 -16.20 -16.32 6.76
N HIS A 255 -15.53 -16.45 7.90
CA HIS A 255 -14.74 -15.37 8.47
C HIS A 255 -13.56 -14.97 7.57
N GLN A 256 -12.93 -15.93 6.89
CA GLN A 256 -11.84 -15.65 5.94
C GLN A 256 -12.32 -14.88 4.71
N PHE A 257 -13.52 -15.16 4.19
CA PHE A 257 -14.11 -14.39 3.09
C PHE A 257 -14.32 -12.92 3.48
N VAL A 258 -14.90 -12.67 4.66
CA VAL A 258 -15.10 -11.31 5.17
C VAL A 258 -13.78 -10.57 5.35
N LEU A 259 -12.79 -11.22 5.99
CA LEU A 259 -11.47 -10.61 6.17
C LEU A 259 -10.81 -10.27 4.82
N SER A 260 -10.82 -11.22 3.88
CA SER A 260 -10.27 -11.02 2.53
C SER A 260 -10.94 -9.85 1.83
N PHE A 261 -12.28 -9.79 1.87
CA PHE A 261 -13.07 -8.70 1.31
C PHE A 261 -12.66 -7.33 1.87
N LEU A 262 -12.56 -7.19 3.20
CA LEU A 262 -12.19 -5.92 3.85
C LEU A 262 -10.74 -5.51 3.51
N TRP A 263 -9.82 -6.46 3.40
CA TRP A 263 -8.44 -6.18 3.01
C TRP A 263 -8.32 -5.80 1.54
N HIS A 264 -9.10 -6.43 0.66
CA HIS A 264 -9.14 -6.09 -0.75
C HIS A 264 -9.68 -4.67 -0.96
N ILE A 265 -10.71 -4.24 -0.25
CA ILE A 265 -11.18 -2.84 -0.29
C ILE A 265 -10.03 -1.86 0.01
N MET A 266 -9.31 -2.08 1.13
CA MET A 266 -8.20 -1.20 1.49
C MET A 266 -7.08 -1.21 0.45
N LYS A 267 -6.71 -2.40 -0.06
CA LYS A 267 -5.70 -2.57 -1.11
C LYS A 267 -6.10 -1.79 -2.37
N THR A 268 -7.31 -2.00 -2.87
CA THR A 268 -7.77 -1.40 -4.14
C THR A 268 -7.96 0.11 -4.03
N CYS A 269 -8.47 0.62 -2.91
CA CYS A 269 -8.59 2.07 -2.70
C CYS A 269 -7.22 2.76 -2.72
N CYS A 270 -6.21 2.19 -2.02
CA CYS A 270 -4.86 2.76 -2.00
C CYS A 270 -4.21 2.72 -3.39
N TRP A 271 -4.27 1.57 -4.05
CA TRP A 271 -3.71 1.41 -5.40
C TRP A 271 -4.39 2.35 -6.41
N SER A 272 -5.72 2.42 -6.40
CA SER A 272 -6.48 3.28 -7.31
C SER A 272 -6.19 4.76 -7.08
N ALA A 273 -6.16 5.22 -5.81
CA ALA A 273 -5.82 6.60 -5.48
C ALA A 273 -4.46 7.02 -6.06
N ALA A 274 -3.43 6.16 -5.93
CA ALA A 274 -2.12 6.42 -6.49
C ALA A 274 -2.11 6.47 -8.02
N LYS A 275 -2.85 5.57 -8.68
CA LYS A 275 -2.98 5.55 -10.15
C LYS A 275 -3.67 6.79 -10.69
N LEU A 276 -4.75 7.23 -10.02
CA LEU A 276 -5.45 8.47 -10.39
C LEU A 276 -4.55 9.69 -10.22
N ILE A 277 -3.79 9.78 -9.13
CA ILE A 277 -2.83 10.88 -8.88
C ILE A 277 -1.71 10.90 -9.92
N GLN A 278 -1.18 9.73 -10.26
CA GLN A 278 -0.13 9.58 -11.27
C GLN A 278 -0.62 10.02 -12.65
N GLN A 279 -1.83 9.64 -13.04
CA GLN A 279 -2.38 9.90 -14.37
C GLN A 279 -2.94 11.32 -14.54
N TYR A 280 -3.70 11.80 -13.55
CA TYR A 280 -4.49 13.03 -13.63
C TYR A 280 -3.93 14.12 -12.73
N SER A 281 -2.60 14.24 -12.68
CA SER A 281 -1.93 15.21 -11.82
C SER A 281 -2.33 16.66 -12.13
N ALA A 282 -2.83 16.97 -13.33
CA ALA A 282 -3.26 18.32 -13.70
C ALA A 282 -4.69 18.63 -13.26
N GLU A 283 -5.58 17.63 -13.30
CA GLU A 283 -6.99 17.74 -12.94
C GLU A 283 -7.23 17.58 -11.43
N ILE A 284 -6.31 16.92 -10.72
CA ILE A 284 -6.39 16.73 -9.27
C ILE A 284 -6.02 18.02 -8.54
N THR A 285 -6.89 18.45 -7.62
CA THR A 285 -6.63 19.57 -6.71
C THR A 285 -5.72 19.15 -5.57
N ASP A 286 -5.14 20.12 -4.89
CA ASP A 286 -4.32 19.86 -3.70
C ASP A 286 -5.17 19.24 -2.56
N GLU A 287 -6.46 19.58 -2.47
CA GLU A 287 -7.38 18.96 -1.51
C GLU A 287 -7.68 17.51 -1.85
N HIS A 288 -7.88 17.16 -3.13
CA HIS A 288 -8.01 15.76 -3.55
C HIS A 288 -6.73 14.97 -3.20
N PHE A 289 -5.55 15.53 -3.52
CA PHE A 289 -4.27 14.92 -3.18
C PHE A 289 -4.12 14.68 -1.67
N LYS A 290 -4.42 15.71 -0.86
CA LYS A 290 -4.37 15.64 0.60
C LYS A 290 -5.33 14.60 1.15
N SER A 291 -6.56 14.53 0.65
CA SER A 291 -7.54 13.56 1.13
C SER A 291 -7.15 12.12 0.81
N PHE A 292 -6.75 11.84 -0.45
CA PHE A 292 -6.23 10.52 -0.80
C PHE A 292 -5.01 10.14 0.05
N LEU A 293 -4.08 11.08 0.28
CA LEU A 293 -2.91 10.85 1.11
C LEU A 293 -3.29 10.49 2.54
N ILE A 294 -4.12 11.31 3.19
CA ILE A 294 -4.40 11.21 4.62
C ILE A 294 -5.48 10.16 4.89
N HIS A 295 -6.65 10.32 4.28
CA HIS A 295 -7.86 9.57 4.62
C HIS A 295 -7.92 8.19 3.96
N THR A 296 -7.11 7.96 2.91
CA THR A 296 -6.97 6.63 2.29
C THR A 296 -5.62 6.01 2.69
N VAL A 297 -4.51 6.54 2.19
CA VAL A 297 -3.21 5.83 2.23
C VAL A 297 -2.57 5.80 3.63
N ILE A 298 -2.38 6.95 4.27
CA ILE A 298 -1.78 7.03 5.62
C ILE A 298 -2.70 6.35 6.65
N THR A 299 -4.02 6.53 6.51
CA THR A 299 -5.01 5.89 7.37
C THR A 299 -4.89 4.37 7.30
N VAL A 300 -4.81 3.77 6.11
CA VAL A 300 -4.58 2.32 5.96
C VAL A 300 -3.24 1.92 6.57
N LEU A 301 -2.13 2.60 6.25
CA LEU A 301 -0.80 2.27 6.78
C LEU A 301 -0.76 2.23 8.31
N LEU A 302 -1.36 3.22 8.98
CA LEU A 302 -1.25 3.36 10.42
C LEU A 302 -2.33 2.59 11.20
N ARG A 303 -3.45 2.23 10.56
CA ARG A 303 -4.59 1.54 11.21
C ARG A 303 -4.82 0.09 10.74
N THR A 304 -4.10 -0.45 9.74
CA THR A 304 -4.23 -1.85 9.26
C THR A 304 -3.10 -2.79 9.70
N ARG A 305 -3.39 -4.09 9.83
CA ARG A 305 -2.50 -5.16 10.37
C ARG A 305 -2.16 -6.16 9.28
N HIS A 306 -2.92 -6.13 8.19
CA HIS A 306 -2.78 -7.04 7.08
C HIS A 306 -1.62 -6.58 6.21
N LYS A 307 -0.56 -7.40 6.14
CA LYS A 307 0.67 -7.08 5.43
C LYS A 307 0.42 -6.63 3.99
N GLY A 308 -0.40 -7.36 3.22
CA GLY A 308 -0.68 -7.00 1.82
C GLY A 308 -1.41 -5.67 1.64
N ALA A 309 -2.23 -5.26 2.61
CA ALA A 309 -2.89 -3.95 2.58
C ALA A 309 -1.89 -2.83 2.92
N MET A 310 -0.98 -3.08 3.86
CA MET A 310 0.10 -2.15 4.20
C MET A 310 1.08 -1.98 3.04
N GLU A 311 1.45 -3.05 2.35
CA GLU A 311 2.38 -3.02 1.20
C GLU A 311 1.78 -2.22 0.04
N SER A 312 0.50 -2.44 -0.28
CA SER A 312 -0.20 -1.65 -1.29
C SER A 312 -0.31 -0.16 -0.92
N ALA A 313 -0.59 0.14 0.35
CA ALA A 313 -0.61 1.53 0.82
C ALA A 313 0.79 2.16 0.82
N GLN A 314 1.85 1.41 1.12
CA GLN A 314 3.23 1.88 1.06
C GLN A 314 3.65 2.20 -0.38
N GLU A 315 3.30 1.34 -1.33
CA GLU A 315 3.53 1.56 -2.75
C GLU A 315 2.79 2.80 -3.24
N ALA A 316 1.49 2.92 -2.89
CA ALA A 316 0.67 4.07 -3.20
C ALA A 316 1.27 5.38 -2.66
N LEU A 317 1.72 5.38 -1.39
CA LEU A 317 2.41 6.51 -0.78
C LEU A 317 3.68 6.88 -1.54
N GLY A 318 4.42 5.88 -2.03
CA GLY A 318 5.65 6.09 -2.79
C GLY A 318 5.38 6.78 -4.12
N VAL A 319 4.37 6.32 -4.86
CA VAL A 319 3.92 6.95 -6.12
C VAL A 319 3.45 8.38 -5.87
N MET A 320 2.59 8.59 -4.88
CA MET A 320 2.07 9.92 -4.55
C MET A 320 3.18 10.89 -4.12
N THR A 321 4.15 10.41 -3.34
CA THR A 321 5.33 11.20 -2.97
C THR A 321 6.15 11.53 -4.22
N GLN A 322 6.42 10.58 -5.11
CA GLN A 322 7.12 10.86 -6.37
C GLN A 322 6.37 11.92 -7.21
N CYS A 323 5.06 11.82 -7.34
CA CYS A 323 4.23 12.79 -8.08
C CYS A 323 4.25 14.19 -7.46
N ALA A 324 4.36 14.30 -6.14
CA ALA A 324 4.53 15.60 -5.48
C ALA A 324 5.92 16.20 -5.77
N PHE A 325 6.99 15.39 -5.67
CA PHE A 325 8.36 15.87 -5.78
C PHE A 325 8.87 15.98 -7.23
N ILE A 326 8.22 15.31 -8.18
CA ILE A 326 8.58 15.26 -9.61
C ILE A 326 7.35 15.63 -10.42
N LYS A 327 7.42 16.73 -11.16
CA LYS A 327 6.34 17.16 -12.05
C LYS A 327 6.65 16.74 -13.48
N PRO A 328 5.69 16.16 -14.24
CA PRO A 328 5.88 15.91 -15.66
C PRO A 328 6.26 17.22 -16.36
N ASN A 329 7.36 17.22 -17.12
CA ASN A 329 7.89 18.37 -17.87
C ASN A 329 8.44 19.54 -17.03
N SER A 330 8.69 19.36 -15.73
CA SER A 330 9.35 20.36 -14.89
C SER A 330 10.37 19.72 -13.96
N LEU A 331 11.56 20.32 -13.89
CA LEU A 331 12.61 19.94 -12.93
C LEU A 331 12.27 20.31 -11.48
N ARG A 332 11.12 20.98 -11.26
CA ARG A 332 10.59 21.36 -9.95
C ARG A 332 9.29 20.59 -9.68
N GLY A 333 9.19 20.03 -8.47
CA GLY A 333 7.96 19.40 -7.98
C GLY A 333 6.85 20.42 -7.68
N ASP A 334 5.70 19.92 -7.26
CA ASP A 334 4.55 20.73 -6.88
C ASP A 334 4.69 21.18 -5.43
N GLU A 335 5.08 22.44 -5.23
CA GLU A 335 5.42 22.98 -3.90
C GLU A 335 4.27 22.87 -2.89
N GLN A 336 3.00 22.97 -3.32
CA GLN A 336 1.88 22.81 -2.40
C GLN A 336 1.71 21.35 -1.97
N ARG A 337 1.82 20.40 -2.91
CA ARG A 337 1.73 18.97 -2.59
C ARG A 337 2.93 18.46 -1.80
N ILE A 338 4.13 18.99 -2.08
CA ILE A 338 5.32 18.74 -1.26
C ILE A 338 5.06 19.19 0.18
N LYS A 339 4.54 20.41 0.35
CA LYS A 339 4.20 20.92 1.68
C LYS A 339 3.15 20.06 2.39
N ILE A 340 2.14 19.56 1.68
CA ILE A 340 1.16 18.62 2.26
C ILE A 340 1.85 17.35 2.79
N VAL A 341 2.79 16.77 2.03
CA VAL A 341 3.56 15.59 2.47
C VAL A 341 4.43 15.94 3.68
N GLU A 342 5.12 17.07 3.65
CA GLU A 342 5.94 17.57 4.76
C GLU A 342 5.13 17.78 6.04
N ASP A 343 4.03 18.53 5.95
CA ASP A 343 3.15 18.83 7.08
C ASP A 343 2.65 17.53 7.72
N GLN A 344 2.27 16.53 6.91
CA GLN A 344 1.87 15.22 7.43
C GLN A 344 3.02 14.46 8.11
N LEU A 345 4.24 14.50 7.57
CA LEU A 345 5.40 13.91 8.23
C LEU A 345 5.70 14.59 9.57
N TYR A 346 5.67 15.93 9.61
CA TYR A 346 5.89 16.69 10.83
C TYR A 346 4.81 16.43 11.87
N ASP A 347 3.54 16.38 11.47
CA ASP A 347 2.43 16.04 12.37
C ASP A 347 2.61 14.66 12.99
N ILE A 348 3.01 13.67 12.18
CA ILE A 348 3.26 12.30 12.65
C ILE A 348 4.45 12.27 13.61
N LEU A 349 5.58 12.91 13.25
CA LEU A 349 6.77 12.99 14.11
C LEU A 349 6.49 13.73 15.42
N ASN A 350 5.75 14.83 15.38
CA ASN A 350 5.41 15.61 16.58
C ASN A 350 4.47 14.82 17.49
N LYS A 351 3.51 14.05 16.94
CA LYS A 351 2.68 13.12 17.71
C LYS A 351 3.50 11.98 18.34
N LEU A 352 4.53 11.50 17.64
CA LEU A 352 5.46 10.52 18.20
C LEU A 352 6.30 11.12 19.34
N GLU A 353 6.77 12.35 19.18
CA GLU A 353 7.57 13.06 20.20
C GLU A 353 6.72 13.42 21.43
N SER A 354 5.47 13.86 21.26
CA SER A 354 4.59 14.24 22.38
C SER A 354 4.17 13.03 23.23
N THR A 355 3.98 11.86 22.61
CA THR A 355 3.62 10.62 23.31
C THR A 355 4.76 10.01 24.13
N VAL A 356 5.98 10.55 24.03
CA VAL A 356 7.14 10.12 24.82
C VAL A 356 6.88 10.30 26.32
N HIS A 357 6.28 11.42 26.72
CA HIS A 357 6.00 11.70 28.13
C HIS A 357 4.77 10.94 28.66
N GLU A 358 3.85 10.57 27.76
CA GLU A 358 2.67 9.75 28.07
C GLU A 358 3.00 8.25 28.15
N HIS A 359 4.22 7.87 27.74
CA HIS A 359 4.75 6.49 27.73
C HIS A 359 3.87 5.47 27.00
N ARG A 360 2.94 5.92 26.15
CA ARG A 360 1.93 5.07 25.52
C ARG A 360 1.68 5.51 24.09
N ILE A 361 1.84 4.58 23.17
CA ILE A 361 1.21 4.64 21.85
C ILE A 361 0.01 3.70 21.91
N SER A 362 -1.17 4.18 21.47
CA SER A 362 -2.38 3.34 21.38
C SER A 362 -2.06 2.02 20.67
N THR A 363 -2.51 0.88 21.21
CA THR A 363 -2.39 -0.49 20.65
C THR A 363 -2.90 -0.64 19.21
N THR A 364 -3.60 0.37 18.69
CA THR A 364 -4.10 0.47 17.31
C THR A 364 -3.07 1.01 16.31
N ARG A 365 -2.03 1.72 16.76
CA ARG A 365 -0.98 2.35 15.92
C ARG A 365 0.16 1.36 15.70
N ARG A 366 0.20 0.74 14.52
CA ARG A 366 1.05 -0.42 14.26
C ARG A 366 2.46 -0.01 13.84
N SER A 367 3.47 -0.45 14.60
CA SER A 367 4.88 -0.10 14.42
C SER A 367 5.41 -0.28 12.99
N ALA A 368 5.03 -1.38 12.33
CA ALA A 368 5.39 -1.64 10.93
C ALA A 368 4.84 -0.58 9.95
N GLY A 369 3.65 -0.02 10.21
CA GLY A 369 3.03 0.99 9.36
C GLY A 369 3.80 2.30 9.34
N TYR A 370 4.30 2.73 10.49
CA TYR A 370 5.19 3.89 10.60
C TYR A 370 6.49 3.65 9.86
N ALA A 371 7.11 2.48 10.06
CA ALA A 371 8.35 2.14 9.39
C ALA A 371 8.19 2.16 7.85
N MET A 372 7.09 1.60 7.34
CA MET A 372 6.75 1.63 5.91
C MET A 372 6.49 3.05 5.39
N LEU A 373 5.77 3.88 6.16
CA LEU A 373 5.49 5.27 5.84
C LEU A 373 6.78 6.08 5.69
N PHE A 374 7.63 6.11 6.72
CA PHE A 374 8.88 6.87 6.67
C PHE A 374 9.83 6.32 5.60
N THR A 375 9.89 5.00 5.42
CA THR A 375 10.72 4.39 4.37
C THR A 375 10.24 4.76 2.97
N SER A 376 8.92 4.90 2.76
CA SER A 376 8.35 5.27 1.46
C SER A 376 8.49 6.76 1.16
N VAL A 377 8.39 7.65 2.16
CA VAL A 377 8.53 9.10 1.93
C VAL A 377 9.99 9.54 1.82
N CYS A 378 10.85 9.15 2.77
CA CYS A 378 12.30 9.01 2.47
C CYS A 378 12.41 8.06 1.26
N SER A 379 13.52 7.79 0.63
CA SER A 379 13.56 7.02 -0.65
C SER A 379 12.91 7.75 -1.85
N ASN A 380 11.78 8.45 -1.70
CA ASN A 380 11.09 9.15 -2.80
C ASN A 380 11.16 10.69 -2.74
N ILE A 381 11.53 11.30 -1.61
CA ILE A 381 11.91 12.73 -1.54
C ILE A 381 13.03 13.03 -2.54
N GLN A 382 12.97 14.11 -3.32
CA GLN A 382 14.04 14.46 -4.26
C GLN A 382 14.32 15.97 -4.29
N GLY A 383 15.43 16.33 -4.94
CA GLY A 383 15.78 17.73 -5.19
C GLY A 383 16.13 18.53 -3.93
N ARG A 384 15.71 19.79 -3.93
CA ARG A 384 16.03 20.80 -2.89
C ARG A 384 15.49 20.46 -1.50
N HIS A 385 14.56 19.51 -1.42
CA HIS A 385 13.88 19.07 -0.21
C HIS A 385 14.51 17.82 0.41
N SER A 386 15.67 17.39 -0.11
CA SER A 386 16.42 16.25 0.43
C SER A 386 16.77 16.39 1.92
N PHE A 387 16.96 17.63 2.43
CA PHE A 387 17.25 17.94 3.83
C PHE A 387 16.19 17.44 4.83
N ILE A 388 14.95 17.17 4.38
CA ILE A 388 13.89 16.60 5.22
C ILE A 388 14.33 15.26 5.81
N ARG A 389 15.15 14.49 5.08
CA ARG A 389 15.67 13.21 5.55
C ARG A 389 16.53 13.39 6.79
N GLU A 390 17.39 14.40 6.80
CA GLU A 390 18.19 14.78 7.97
C GLU A 390 17.30 15.08 9.17
N ILE A 391 16.29 15.94 8.99
CA ILE A 391 15.37 16.32 10.07
C ILE A 391 14.63 15.09 10.65
N ILE A 392 14.15 14.20 9.79
CA ILE A 392 13.49 12.95 10.21
C ILE A 392 14.45 12.11 11.05
N ILE A 393 15.68 11.89 10.59
CA ILE A 393 16.66 11.07 11.31
C ILE A 393 17.04 11.70 12.64
N GLU A 394 17.31 13.00 12.68
CA GLU A 394 17.64 13.71 13.92
C GLU A 394 16.51 13.59 14.95
N LYS A 395 15.25 13.80 14.55
CA LYS A 395 14.09 13.62 15.43
C LYS A 395 13.96 12.18 15.92
N LEU A 396 14.12 11.19 15.05
CA LEU A 396 14.05 9.78 15.44
C LEU A 396 15.17 9.38 16.41
N LEU A 397 16.40 9.85 16.19
CA LEU A 397 17.53 9.62 17.11
C LEU A 397 17.28 10.28 18.47
N LYS A 398 16.70 11.48 18.49
CA LYS A 398 16.29 12.17 19.73
C LYS A 398 15.23 11.35 20.48
N ILE A 399 14.17 10.90 19.81
CA ILE A 399 13.10 10.10 20.43
C ILE A 399 13.63 8.75 20.96
N ALA A 400 14.54 8.10 20.21
CA ALA A 400 15.14 6.83 20.62
C ALA A 400 15.99 6.92 21.89
N THR A 401 16.52 8.10 22.21
CA THR A 401 17.43 8.32 23.36
C THR A 401 16.75 8.93 24.58
N VAL A 402 15.45 9.24 24.51
CA VAL A 402 14.72 9.75 25.68
C VAL A 402 14.69 8.68 26.78
N LYS A 403 15.12 9.06 27.98
CA LYS A 403 15.13 8.16 29.13
C LYS A 403 13.72 8.00 29.67
N VAL A 404 13.24 6.76 29.72
CA VAL A 404 12.03 6.40 30.44
C VAL A 404 12.35 6.39 31.93
N GLU A 405 11.85 7.38 32.68
CA GLU A 405 12.21 7.61 34.08
C GLU A 405 11.61 6.59 35.05
N ARG A 406 10.50 5.91 34.68
CA ARG A 406 9.80 4.95 35.53
C ARG A 406 9.48 3.66 34.77
N VAL A 407 10.07 2.55 35.21
CA VAL A 407 9.81 1.21 34.66
C VAL A 407 8.46 0.65 35.13
N GLN A 408 7.94 1.14 36.26
CA GLN A 408 6.74 0.61 36.92
C GLN A 408 5.41 1.00 36.25
N ASP A 409 5.43 1.98 35.33
CA ASP A 409 4.24 2.43 34.58
C ASP A 409 4.12 1.76 33.19
N PHE A 410 5.03 0.83 32.86
CA PHE A 410 5.09 0.19 31.55
C PHE A 410 4.16 -1.03 31.46
N ASP A 411 3.14 -0.90 30.62
CA ASP A 411 2.35 -2.02 30.12
C ASP A 411 3.08 -2.64 28.92
N GLU A 412 3.53 -3.89 29.05
CA GLU A 412 4.21 -4.64 27.98
C GLU A 412 3.36 -4.73 26.69
N SER A 413 2.05 -4.51 26.77
CA SER A 413 1.15 -4.50 25.62
C SER A 413 1.17 -3.19 24.80
N SER A 414 1.86 -2.15 25.28
CA SER A 414 1.92 -0.83 24.62
C SER A 414 3.26 -0.57 23.92
N ASP A 415 3.20 -0.05 22.69
CA ASP A 415 4.40 0.33 21.95
C ASP A 415 4.99 1.63 22.53
N LEU A 416 6.28 1.61 22.86
CA LEU A 416 7.02 2.80 23.29
C LEU A 416 7.48 3.63 22.09
N PRO A 417 7.41 4.97 22.15
CA PRO A 417 7.96 5.84 21.11
C PRO A 417 9.42 5.57 20.79
N SER A 418 10.27 5.32 21.79
CA SER A 418 11.69 5.00 21.56
C SER A 418 11.88 3.67 20.82
N THR A 419 11.09 2.64 21.16
CA THR A 419 11.09 1.34 20.46
C THR A 419 10.65 1.52 19.01
N LEU A 420 9.57 2.30 18.79
CA LEU A 420 9.08 2.60 17.46
C LEU A 420 10.10 3.38 16.62
N SER A 421 10.76 4.39 17.19
CA SER A 421 11.81 5.13 16.49
C SER A 421 12.98 4.24 16.07
N LEU A 422 13.37 3.28 16.91
CA LEU A 422 14.40 2.30 16.55
C LEU A 422 13.94 1.37 15.40
N HIS A 423 12.68 0.94 15.38
CA HIS A 423 12.14 0.17 14.25
C HIS A 423 12.07 0.98 12.95
N ILE A 424 11.70 2.27 13.03
CA ILE A 424 11.72 3.17 11.86
C ILE A 424 13.16 3.34 11.36
N LEU A 425 14.12 3.63 12.25
CA LEU A 425 15.54 3.74 11.90
C LEU A 425 16.06 2.45 11.27
N HIS A 426 15.67 1.29 11.79
CA HIS A 426 16.05 0.00 11.24
C HIS A 426 15.57 -0.16 9.79
N SER A 427 14.30 0.12 9.50
CA SER A 427 13.76 0.03 8.14
C SER A 427 14.40 1.06 7.19
N LEU A 428 14.67 2.28 7.66
CA LEU A 428 15.37 3.29 6.87
C LEU A 428 16.79 2.83 6.53
N VAL A 429 17.53 2.31 7.52
CA VAL A 429 18.89 1.78 7.32
C VAL A 429 18.86 0.63 6.32
N GLN A 430 17.88 -0.27 6.35
CA GLN A 430 17.78 -1.39 5.40
C GLN A 430 17.41 -0.97 3.97
N CYS A 431 16.76 0.17 3.78
CA CYS A 431 16.30 0.59 2.47
C CYS A 431 17.47 0.88 1.51
N SER A 432 17.54 0.13 0.41
CA SER A 432 18.62 0.25 -0.59
C SER A 432 18.67 1.63 -1.27
N LYS A 433 17.51 2.27 -1.50
CA LYS A 433 17.40 3.64 -2.03
C LYS A 433 17.99 4.71 -1.09
N LEU A 434 18.27 4.35 0.17
CA LEU A 434 18.84 5.23 1.19
C LEU A 434 20.34 4.93 1.46
N ASN A 435 20.95 3.99 0.75
CA ASN A 435 22.33 3.57 1.01
C ASN A 435 23.34 4.72 0.99
N SER A 436 23.33 5.53 -0.07
CA SER A 436 24.24 6.68 -0.23
C SER A 436 24.01 7.74 0.85
N PHE A 437 22.76 7.93 1.26
CA PHE A 437 22.41 8.82 2.36
C PHE A 437 23.01 8.32 3.67
N PHE A 438 22.84 7.04 3.99
CA PHE A 438 23.34 6.47 5.25
C PHE A 438 24.86 6.28 5.31
N GLU A 439 25.56 6.24 4.18
CA GLU A 439 27.01 6.00 4.12
C GLU A 439 27.80 6.89 5.08
N THR A 440 27.45 8.18 5.21
CA THR A 440 28.14 9.12 6.11
C THR A 440 27.43 9.33 7.46
N ARG A 441 26.28 8.70 7.71
CA ARG A 441 25.48 8.88 8.94
C ARG A 441 25.42 7.63 9.82
N LEU A 442 25.81 6.46 9.29
CA LEU A 442 25.78 5.19 10.02
C LEU A 442 26.52 5.23 11.36
N SER A 443 27.64 5.94 11.46
CA SER A 443 28.38 6.10 12.72
C SER A 443 27.53 6.72 13.84
N ILE A 444 26.74 7.75 13.53
CA ILE A 444 25.89 8.44 14.53
C ILE A 444 24.73 7.53 14.93
N VAL A 445 24.09 6.88 13.96
CA VAL A 445 23.00 5.92 14.21
C VAL A 445 23.49 4.75 15.06
N ALA A 446 24.71 4.25 14.80
CA ALA A 446 25.34 3.18 15.58
C ALA A 446 25.61 3.58 17.03
N ILE A 447 26.08 4.82 17.27
CA ILE A 447 26.28 5.33 18.64
C ILE A 447 24.96 5.31 19.42
N VAL A 448 23.88 5.83 18.84
CA VAL A 448 22.55 5.82 19.48
C VAL A 448 22.06 4.40 19.70
N CYS A 449 22.21 3.52 18.72
CA CYS A 449 21.89 2.11 18.84
C CYS A 449 22.60 1.44 20.04
N LEU A 450 23.90 1.71 20.22
CA LEU A 450 24.69 1.20 21.34
C LEU A 450 24.24 1.78 22.69
N GLN A 451 23.86 3.06 22.73
CA GLN A 451 23.29 3.67 23.94
C GLN A 451 22.02 2.94 24.40
N CYS A 452 21.15 2.56 23.44
CA CYS A 452 19.89 1.87 23.72
C CYS A 452 20.09 0.46 24.32
N PHE A 453 21.25 -0.19 24.15
CA PHE A 453 21.53 -1.47 24.83
C PHE A 453 21.59 -1.36 26.35
N SER A 454 21.87 -0.17 26.88
CA SER A 454 21.87 0.09 28.33
C SER A 454 20.47 0.35 28.90
N SER A 455 19.42 0.30 28.07
CA SER A 455 18.04 0.52 28.53
C SER A 455 17.58 -0.58 29.48
N LYS A 456 16.86 -0.21 30.55
CA LYS A 456 16.21 -1.18 31.46
C LYS A 456 15.02 -1.88 30.81
N ILE A 457 14.46 -1.30 29.74
CA ILE A 457 13.28 -1.82 29.05
C ILE A 457 13.69 -2.81 27.95
N TRP A 458 13.12 -4.02 28.00
CA TRP A 458 13.45 -5.10 27.07
C TRP A 458 13.12 -4.75 25.62
N SER A 459 11.95 -4.16 25.35
CA SER A 459 11.53 -3.83 23.98
C SER A 459 12.48 -2.85 23.28
N ILE A 460 13.01 -1.86 24.01
CA ILE A 460 14.02 -0.92 23.50
C ILE A 460 15.32 -1.66 23.16
N ARG A 461 15.80 -2.55 24.06
CA ARG A 461 17.02 -3.34 23.79
C ARG A 461 16.85 -4.26 22.57
N ASN A 462 15.67 -4.87 22.41
CA ASN A 462 15.36 -5.76 21.28
C ASN A 462 15.30 -4.97 19.95
N ALA A 463 14.65 -3.82 19.93
CA ALA A 463 14.62 -2.96 18.74
C ALA A 463 16.03 -2.43 18.39
N ALA A 464 16.84 -2.09 19.40
CA ALA A 464 18.24 -1.73 19.19
C ALA A 464 19.05 -2.91 18.63
N LEU A 465 18.82 -4.14 19.09
CA LEU A 465 19.48 -5.33 18.54
C LEU A 465 19.15 -5.55 17.06
N GLN A 466 17.89 -5.35 16.66
CA GLN A 466 17.48 -5.42 15.25
C GLN A 466 18.18 -4.33 14.42
N LEU A 467 18.16 -3.08 14.90
CA LEU A 467 18.87 -1.96 14.26
C LEU A 467 20.37 -2.26 14.12
N PHE A 468 21.00 -2.78 15.17
CA PHE A 468 22.41 -3.18 15.17
C PHE A 468 22.68 -4.23 14.07
N GLY A 469 21.82 -5.25 13.96
CA GLY A 469 21.89 -6.27 12.90
C GLY A 469 21.81 -5.70 11.48
N ALA A 470 21.10 -4.58 11.28
CA ALA A 470 21.05 -3.88 9.99
C ALA A 470 22.27 -2.97 9.74
N ILE A 471 22.86 -2.41 10.79
CA ILE A 471 24.01 -1.51 10.72
C ILE A 471 25.30 -2.28 10.43
N VAL A 472 25.54 -3.40 11.13
CA VAL A 472 26.82 -4.13 11.09
C VAL A 472 27.24 -4.51 9.67
N PRO A 473 26.37 -5.12 8.81
CA PRO A 473 26.75 -5.46 7.45
C PRO A 473 27.05 -4.24 6.55
N LYS A 474 26.55 -3.05 6.92
CA LYS A 474 26.80 -1.81 6.18
C LYS A 474 28.10 -1.13 6.57
N ILE A 475 28.49 -1.26 7.83
CA ILE A 475 29.75 -0.70 8.34
C ILE A 475 30.94 -1.63 8.04
N LEU A 476 30.78 -2.95 8.25
CA LEU A 476 31.85 -3.93 8.08
C LEU A 476 31.91 -4.53 6.67
N GLY A 477 30.86 -4.32 5.87
CA GLY A 477 30.71 -4.93 4.56
C GLY A 477 29.92 -6.24 4.61
N GLN A 478 29.43 -6.65 3.43
CA GLN A 478 28.70 -7.90 3.27
C GLN A 478 29.66 -9.07 3.04
N LYS A 479 29.24 -10.23 3.53
CA LYS A 479 29.90 -11.50 3.27
C LYS A 479 29.86 -11.79 1.75
N LYS A 480 31.04 -11.85 1.13
CA LYS A 480 31.25 -12.13 -0.31
C LYS A 480 31.35 -13.63 -0.61
N VAL A 481 31.83 -14.43 0.34
CA VAL A 481 32.08 -15.88 0.18
C VAL A 481 31.42 -16.65 1.32
N LYS A 482 30.88 -17.85 1.04
CA LYS A 482 30.20 -18.70 2.04
C LYS A 482 31.06 -19.06 3.26
N GLU A 483 32.37 -19.16 3.10
CA GLU A 483 33.31 -19.47 4.18
C GLU A 483 33.54 -18.24 5.09
N ASP A 484 33.25 -18.36 6.38
CA ASP A 484 33.31 -17.23 7.34
C ASP A 484 34.74 -16.67 7.53
N SER A 485 35.75 -17.53 7.49
CA SER A 485 37.17 -17.17 7.67
C SER A 485 37.83 -16.55 6.43
N SER A 486 37.09 -16.36 5.34
CA SER A 486 37.66 -15.84 4.10
C SER A 486 38.14 -14.39 4.24
N VAL A 487 39.38 -14.11 3.84
CA VAL A 487 39.95 -12.74 3.80
C VAL A 487 39.10 -11.82 2.91
N PHE A 488 38.40 -12.37 1.91
CA PHE A 488 37.49 -11.60 1.04
C PHE A 488 36.27 -11.03 1.78
N ASN A 489 35.94 -11.57 2.96
CA ASN A 489 34.89 -11.08 3.85
C ASN A 489 35.41 -10.10 4.92
N SER A 490 36.72 -9.79 4.91
CA SER A 490 37.35 -8.96 5.94
C SER A 490 37.48 -7.50 5.52
N ILE A 491 37.41 -6.62 6.51
CA ILE A 491 37.80 -5.21 6.44
C ILE A 491 39.01 -5.02 7.35
N THR A 492 39.97 -4.19 6.95
CA THR A 492 41.11 -3.89 7.83
C THR A 492 40.67 -3.00 8.99
N ALA A 493 41.29 -3.17 10.16
CA ALA A 493 41.04 -2.29 11.30
C ALA A 493 41.32 -0.82 10.95
N GLY A 494 42.36 -0.54 10.17
CA GLY A 494 42.68 0.81 9.70
C GLY A 494 41.59 1.44 8.85
N GLU A 495 40.99 0.67 7.93
CA GLU A 495 39.88 1.15 7.09
C GLU A 495 38.58 1.35 7.88
N PHE A 496 38.27 0.43 8.80
CA PHE A 496 37.15 0.61 9.73
C PHE A 496 37.35 1.87 10.58
N CYS A 497 38.57 2.08 11.09
CA CYS A 497 38.94 3.23 11.90
C CYS A 497 38.83 4.56 11.17
N SER A 498 39.35 4.65 9.95
CA SER A 498 39.32 5.90 9.19
C SER A 498 37.90 6.32 8.81
N LYS A 499 37.01 5.37 8.56
CA LYS A 499 35.60 5.64 8.18
C LYS A 499 34.67 5.89 9.38
N ASN A 500 35.01 5.41 10.58
CA ASN A 500 34.09 5.39 11.73
C ASN A 500 34.73 5.92 13.03
N THR A 501 35.58 6.96 12.94
CA THR A 501 36.33 7.51 14.08
C THR A 501 35.47 7.80 15.31
N SER A 502 34.32 8.46 15.12
CA SER A 502 33.43 8.82 16.24
C SER A 502 32.81 7.60 16.93
N LEU A 503 32.40 6.60 16.15
CA LEU A 503 31.87 5.34 16.66
C LEU A 503 32.92 4.60 17.49
N ILE A 504 34.18 4.58 17.03
CA ILE A 504 35.26 3.89 17.75
C ILE A 504 35.62 4.58 19.05
N CYS A 505 35.72 5.91 19.05
CA CYS A 505 35.90 6.66 20.29
C CYS A 505 34.80 6.33 21.30
N TYR A 506 33.57 6.18 20.83
CA TYR A 506 32.44 5.79 21.68
C TYR A 506 32.52 4.34 22.17
N ILE A 507 32.88 3.38 21.31
CA ILE A 507 33.07 1.98 21.68
C ILE A 507 34.19 1.85 22.73
N LEU A 508 35.35 2.49 22.52
CA LEU A 508 36.46 2.48 23.46
C LEU A 508 36.05 3.05 24.82
N LYS A 509 35.24 4.11 24.83
CA LYS A 509 34.68 4.67 26.07
C LYS A 509 33.79 3.65 26.80
N ILE A 510 32.88 2.97 26.10
CA ILE A 510 32.03 1.93 26.72
C ILE A 510 32.91 0.81 27.29
N LEU A 511 33.89 0.32 26.51
CA LEU A 511 34.78 -0.75 26.94
C LEU A 511 35.59 -0.37 28.18
N SER A 512 36.09 0.87 28.27
CA SER A 512 36.77 1.38 29.47
C SER A 512 35.87 1.32 30.70
N ILE A 513 34.62 1.80 30.57
CA ILE A 513 33.64 1.80 31.65
C ILE A 513 33.33 0.35 32.11
N CYS A 514 33.16 -0.57 31.16
CA CYS A 514 32.92 -1.98 31.44
C CYS A 514 34.12 -2.64 32.15
N CYS A 515 35.35 -2.33 31.72
CA CYS A 515 36.57 -2.82 32.36
C CYS A 515 36.72 -2.30 33.80
N GLU A 516 36.49 -1.01 34.04
CA GLU A 516 36.54 -0.41 35.37
C GLU A 516 35.45 -0.98 36.30
N SER A 517 34.25 -1.19 35.77
CA SER A 517 33.14 -1.82 36.51
C SER A 517 33.48 -3.27 36.87
N SER A 518 34.01 -4.04 35.92
CA SER A 518 34.44 -5.43 36.14
C SER A 518 35.57 -5.52 37.17
N GLN A 519 36.52 -4.59 37.16
CA GLN A 519 37.59 -4.50 38.16
C GLN A 519 37.05 -4.11 39.54
N LYS A 520 36.02 -3.25 39.63
CA LYS A 520 35.33 -2.93 40.89
C LYS A 520 34.55 -4.13 41.41
N THR A 521 33.83 -4.87 40.56
CA THR A 521 33.14 -6.11 40.94
C THR A 521 34.14 -7.20 41.37
N LEU A 522 35.29 -7.31 40.70
CA LEU A 522 36.36 -8.24 41.10
C LEU A 522 37.03 -7.83 42.44
N LYS A 523 37.09 -6.54 42.75
CA LYS A 523 37.58 -6.03 44.06
C LYS A 523 36.51 -6.09 45.17
N SER A 524 35.23 -6.00 44.82
CA SER A 524 34.10 -6.08 45.78
C SER A 524 33.60 -7.51 46.00
N ASN A 525 33.98 -8.48 45.16
CA ASN A 525 33.70 -9.90 45.36
C ASN A 525 34.53 -10.56 46.50
N TYR A 526 34.97 -9.74 47.47
CA TYR A 526 35.32 -10.14 48.83
C TYR A 526 34.26 -9.75 49.86
N SER A 527 33.00 -9.50 49.47
CA SER A 527 31.84 -9.74 50.32
C SER A 527 30.55 -9.59 49.51
N GLU A 528 29.84 -10.70 49.38
CA GLU A 528 28.41 -10.85 49.15
C GLU A 528 27.74 -10.26 47.88
N ARG A 529 26.83 -11.10 47.40
CA ARG A 529 26.05 -11.02 46.17
C ARG A 529 25.08 -9.84 46.21
N GLU A 530 25.03 -9.06 45.14
CA GLU A 530 23.86 -8.84 44.27
C GLU A 530 24.11 -7.62 43.38
N ALA A 531 23.96 -7.80 42.06
CA ALA A 531 24.28 -6.81 41.05
C ALA A 531 23.02 -6.07 40.58
N GLU A 532 22.74 -4.91 41.17
CA GLU A 532 21.85 -3.92 40.59
C GLU A 532 22.65 -2.89 39.77
N PHE A 533 22.61 -2.99 38.44
CA PHE A 533 23.19 -1.98 37.56
C PHE A 533 22.21 -0.81 37.35
N THR A 534 22.48 0.32 38.02
CA THR A 534 21.90 1.62 37.70
C THR A 534 23.02 2.67 37.65
N PHE A 535 23.22 3.32 36.50
CA PHE A 535 24.16 4.45 36.40
C PHE A 535 23.44 5.71 35.91
N SER A 536 23.36 6.70 36.80
CA SER A 536 23.14 8.11 36.49
C SER A 536 24.50 8.77 36.28
N TYR A 537 24.72 9.39 35.12
CA TYR A 537 25.36 10.71 34.96
C TYR A 537 25.51 11.02 33.47
N LEU A 538 24.77 12.03 32.98
CA LEU A 538 25.07 12.73 31.73
C LEU A 538 25.72 14.04 32.14
N GLY A 539 27.03 14.12 31.94
CA GLY A 539 27.79 15.35 32.08
C GLY A 539 29.04 15.22 31.25
N HIS A 540 28.94 15.56 29.96
CA HIS A 540 29.91 16.35 29.20
C HIS A 540 29.54 16.34 27.71
N LYS A 541 29.49 17.57 27.17
CA LYS A 541 28.97 17.98 25.86
C LYS A 541 29.75 17.35 24.70
N CYS A 542 29.03 16.79 23.73
CA CYS A 542 29.56 16.40 22.42
C CYS A 542 29.34 17.58 21.45
N PRO A 543 30.37 18.12 20.78
CA PRO A 543 30.27 19.38 20.03
C PRO A 543 29.86 19.16 18.56
N ILE A 544 28.73 18.49 18.30
CA ILE A 544 28.16 18.38 16.93
C ILE A 544 26.61 18.47 16.95
N LEU A 545 26.02 19.07 17.99
CA LEU A 545 24.56 19.35 18.05
C LEU A 545 24.26 20.82 18.37
N ASN A 546 25.13 21.74 17.95
CA ASN A 546 24.81 23.16 17.90
C ASN A 546 24.89 23.64 16.45
N ASN A 547 23.79 23.44 15.73
CA ASN A 547 23.07 24.50 15.01
C ASN A 547 21.68 24.00 14.65
#